data_AF-J3NCY0-F1
#
_entry.id   AF-J3NCY0-F1
#
_cell.length_a   1.000
_cell.length_b   1.000
_cell.length_c   1.000
_cell.angle_alpha   90.00
_cell.angle_beta   90.00
_cell.angle_gamma   90.00
#
_symmetry.space_group_name_H-M   'P 1'
#
loop_
_entity.id
_entity.type
_entity.pdbx_description
1 polymer ?
#
loop_
_entity_poly.entity_id
_entity_poly.type
_entity_poly.pdbx_seq_one_letter_code
_entity_poly.pdbx_strand_id
1 'polypeptide(L)'
;MKEKVGAPFRLREQASFCTRLLALTKRSFVNMHRDIGYYWMRFAVFTACTCVGTVYHQIDNIYNSIQTRCNVMMYMTIFLTTMAIGGFPSFVQDIKLFRRERLSGHYGVNEFVISNTVSATPYLAVMIIIPGTVLYYLTGLTRGAGNVAYFVTTLYTCNILVESMMMVIAVVVPDFLMGVIVVGTGVQGMMMLNGGFFHLPSSLPKPVWKYPCYYISLHKYAVQGLYKNEFAGQTFASDQLVMANATITGHQVLEALQVEMWYSKWVNVAILFGMAVVYRMMFFAIVKVAEKLRAKAWGVKCGI
;
A
#
# COMPACT_ATOMS: atom_id res chain seq x y z
N MET A 1 62.06 1.92 -33.73
CA MET A 1 61.27 1.40 -32.60
C MET A 1 59.93 2.13 -32.62
N LYS A 2 58.84 1.51 -33.11
CA LYS A 2 57.53 2.18 -33.25
C LYS A 2 56.78 2.07 -31.91
N GLU A 3 56.57 3.21 -31.24
CA GLU A 3 55.66 3.32 -30.10
C GLU A 3 54.25 2.91 -30.51
N LYS A 4 53.75 1.84 -29.87
CA LYS A 4 52.33 1.49 -29.93
C LYS A 4 51.57 2.45 -29.03
N VAL A 5 51.03 3.51 -29.63
CA VAL A 5 50.01 4.37 -29.02
C VAL A 5 48.87 3.47 -28.55
N GLY A 6 48.65 3.39 -27.24
CA GLY A 6 47.57 2.63 -26.62
C GLY A 6 46.22 3.10 -27.17
N ALA A 7 45.35 2.15 -27.49
CA ALA A 7 44.01 2.44 -28.01
C ALA A 7 43.26 3.39 -27.05
N PRO A 8 42.53 4.40 -27.55
CA PRO A 8 41.74 5.27 -26.71
C PRO A 8 40.69 4.44 -25.96
N PHE A 9 40.56 4.70 -24.66
CA PHE A 9 39.53 4.12 -23.80
C PHE A 9 38.17 4.27 -24.50
N ARG A 10 37.56 3.17 -24.94
CA ARG A 10 36.22 3.22 -25.55
C ARG A 10 35.27 3.84 -24.54
N LEU A 11 34.81 5.07 -24.81
CA LEU A 11 33.67 5.64 -24.13
C LEU A 11 32.53 4.64 -24.28
N ARG A 12 32.18 3.98 -23.17
CA ARG A 12 31.12 2.98 -23.12
C ARG A 12 29.85 3.64 -23.64
N GLU A 13 29.44 3.26 -24.84
CA GLU A 13 28.23 3.76 -25.47
C GLU A 13 27.08 3.56 -24.49
N GLN A 14 26.51 4.68 -24.07
CA GLN A 14 25.49 4.69 -23.05
C GLN A 14 24.22 4.07 -23.65
N ALA A 15 23.93 2.82 -23.28
CA ALA A 15 22.74 2.10 -23.76
C ALA A 15 21.47 2.97 -23.61
N SER A 16 20.57 2.89 -24.59
CA SER A 16 19.31 3.64 -24.59
C SER A 16 18.53 3.46 -23.28
N PHE A 17 17.85 4.52 -22.85
CA PHE A 17 17.03 4.58 -21.63
C PHE A 17 16.07 3.38 -21.50
N CYS A 18 15.43 2.99 -22.59
CA CYS A 18 14.52 1.83 -22.61
C CYS A 18 15.26 0.50 -22.41
N THR A 19 16.43 0.33 -23.00
CA THR A 19 17.25 -0.88 -22.85
C THR A 19 17.76 -1.03 -21.42
N ARG A 20 18.14 0.09 -20.78
CA ARG A 20 18.51 0.12 -19.35
C ARG A 20 17.33 -0.24 -18.46
N LEU A 21 16.17 0.38 -18.70
CA LEU A 21 14.94 0.12 -17.96
C LEU A 21 14.52 -1.35 -18.06
N LEU A 22 14.54 -1.92 -19.27
CA LEU A 22 14.14 -3.30 -19.51
C LEU A 22 15.13 -4.29 -18.87
N ALA A 23 16.44 -4.03 -18.98
CA ALA A 23 17.45 -4.85 -18.34
C ALA A 23 17.35 -4.81 -16.80
N LEU A 24 17.12 -3.63 -16.22
CA LEU A 24 16.87 -3.45 -14.78
C LEU A 24 15.60 -4.17 -14.34
N THR A 25 14.51 -4.04 -15.11
CA THR A 25 13.22 -4.68 -14.81
C THR A 25 13.36 -6.20 -14.87
N LYS A 26 14.04 -6.73 -15.88
CA LYS A 26 14.32 -8.17 -16.01
C LYS A 26 15.19 -8.67 -14.85
N ARG A 27 16.23 -7.93 -14.46
CA ARG A 27 17.07 -8.30 -13.31
C ARG A 27 16.29 -8.25 -12.01
N SER A 28 15.50 -7.19 -11.78
CA SER A 28 14.65 -7.05 -10.60
C SER A 28 13.62 -8.17 -10.53
N PHE A 29 12.96 -8.51 -11.64
CA PHE A 29 12.02 -9.62 -11.72
C PHE A 29 12.66 -10.98 -11.39
N VAL A 30 13.85 -11.27 -11.96
CA VAL A 30 14.59 -12.50 -11.64
C VAL A 30 15.06 -12.52 -10.19
N ASN A 31 15.49 -11.38 -9.65
CA ASN A 31 15.88 -11.26 -8.25
C ASN A 31 14.70 -11.52 -7.32
N MET A 32 13.54 -10.93 -7.63
CA MET A 32 12.30 -11.12 -6.87
C MET A 32 11.81 -12.57 -6.93
N HIS A 33 11.86 -13.23 -8.09
CA HIS A 33 11.47 -14.63 -8.19
C HIS A 33 12.42 -15.57 -7.42
N ARG A 34 13.73 -15.28 -7.43
CA ARG A 34 14.74 -16.13 -6.78
C ARG A 34 14.83 -15.93 -5.27
N ASP A 35 14.35 -14.79 -4.76
CA ASP A 35 14.27 -14.53 -3.33
C ASP A 35 13.04 -15.23 -2.71
N ILE A 36 13.16 -16.55 -2.58
CA ILE A 36 12.10 -17.44 -2.09
C ILE A 36 11.69 -17.09 -0.66
N GLY A 37 12.66 -16.73 0.18
CA GLY A 37 12.41 -16.39 1.58
C GLY A 37 11.52 -15.17 1.73
N TYR A 38 11.65 -14.18 0.86
CA TYR A 38 10.90 -12.94 1.00
C TYR A 38 9.53 -12.99 0.31
N TYR A 39 9.44 -13.47 -0.94
CA TYR A 39 8.15 -13.48 -1.65
C TYR A 39 7.29 -14.69 -1.27
N TRP A 40 7.82 -15.91 -1.36
CA TRP A 40 7.01 -17.11 -1.16
C TRP A 40 6.63 -17.32 0.31
N MET A 41 7.52 -17.03 1.27
CA MET A 41 7.11 -17.10 2.69
C MET A 41 6.06 -16.04 3.02
N ARG A 42 6.18 -14.84 2.45
CA ARG A 42 5.18 -13.79 2.63
C ARG A 42 3.83 -14.21 2.04
N PHE A 43 3.82 -14.80 0.85
CA PHE A 43 2.60 -15.37 0.29
C PHE A 43 1.99 -16.45 1.20
N ALA A 44 2.83 -17.34 1.73
CA ALA A 44 2.41 -18.40 2.63
C ALA A 44 1.83 -17.83 3.94
N VAL A 45 2.46 -16.81 4.53
CA VAL A 45 1.95 -16.14 5.74
C VAL A 45 0.65 -15.40 5.46
N PHE A 46 0.53 -14.70 4.34
CA PHE A 46 -0.72 -14.03 3.95
C PHE A 46 -1.85 -15.03 3.82
N THR A 47 -1.59 -16.17 3.16
CA THR A 47 -2.57 -17.24 2.98
C THR A 47 -2.88 -17.93 4.32
N ALA A 48 -1.89 -18.25 5.15
CA ALA A 48 -2.11 -18.83 6.47
C ALA A 48 -2.92 -17.93 7.40
N CYS A 49 -2.73 -16.61 7.31
CA CYS A 49 -3.51 -15.68 8.11
C CYS A 49 -4.93 -15.47 7.58
N THR A 50 -5.24 -15.83 6.33
CA THR A 50 -6.65 -15.94 5.91
C THR A 50 -7.43 -16.98 6.71
N CYS A 51 -6.74 -17.95 7.33
CA CYS A 51 -7.35 -18.86 8.29
C CYS A 51 -7.97 -18.12 9.49
N VAL A 52 -7.45 -16.94 9.89
CA VAL A 52 -8.07 -16.15 10.98
C VAL A 52 -9.45 -15.64 10.57
N GLY A 53 -9.71 -15.40 9.28
CA GLY A 53 -11.06 -15.05 8.85
C GLY A 53 -12.04 -16.21 8.85
N THR A 54 -11.61 -17.46 9.13
CA THR A 54 -12.54 -18.58 9.41
C THR A 54 -13.35 -18.35 10.68
N VAL A 55 -12.86 -17.52 11.61
CA VAL A 55 -13.61 -17.09 12.79
C VAL A 55 -14.91 -16.38 12.40
N TYR A 56 -14.93 -15.77 11.22
CA TYR A 56 -16.07 -15.04 10.67
C TYR A 56 -16.76 -15.80 9.54
N HIS A 57 -16.72 -17.14 9.59
CA HIS A 57 -17.28 -17.98 8.55
C HIS A 57 -18.79 -17.74 8.40
N GLN A 58 -19.21 -17.37 7.18
CA GLN A 58 -20.61 -17.11 6.79
C GLN A 58 -21.38 -16.22 7.75
N ILE A 59 -21.25 -14.91 7.56
CA ILE A 59 -21.98 -13.93 8.37
C ILE A 59 -23.46 -13.90 7.96
N ASP A 60 -24.36 -14.04 8.93
CA ASP A 60 -25.82 -13.93 8.74
C ASP A 60 -26.26 -12.49 8.41
N ASN A 61 -27.50 -12.29 7.98
CA ASN A 61 -28.07 -10.97 7.64
C ASN A 61 -28.95 -10.39 8.77
N ILE A 62 -28.50 -10.54 10.00
CA ILE A 62 -29.17 -10.06 11.21
C ILE A 62 -28.52 -8.73 11.66
N TYR A 63 -29.24 -7.90 12.42
CA TYR A 63 -28.71 -6.66 13.00
C TYR A 63 -27.34 -6.82 13.71
N ASN A 64 -27.18 -7.87 14.53
CA ASN A 64 -25.91 -8.13 15.22
C ASN A 64 -24.75 -8.41 14.25
N SER A 65 -25.06 -8.95 13.08
CA SER A 65 -24.10 -9.28 12.04
C SER A 65 -23.53 -8.05 11.32
N ILE A 66 -24.19 -6.89 11.38
CA ILE A 66 -23.70 -5.64 10.77
C ILE A 66 -22.34 -5.25 11.37
N GLN A 67 -22.21 -5.32 12.70
CA GLN A 67 -20.96 -5.02 13.38
C GLN A 67 -19.89 -6.04 13.03
N THR A 68 -20.24 -7.33 12.97
CA THR A 68 -19.34 -8.41 12.54
C THR A 68 -18.80 -8.17 11.12
N ARG A 69 -19.64 -7.75 10.16
CA ARG A 69 -19.21 -7.39 8.80
C ARG A 69 -18.23 -6.21 8.80
N CYS A 70 -18.51 -5.18 9.61
CA CYS A 70 -17.61 -4.03 9.74
C CYS A 70 -16.24 -4.43 10.31
N ASN A 71 -16.23 -5.29 11.34
CA ASN A 71 -15.02 -5.79 11.99
C ASN A 71 -14.14 -6.58 11.01
N VAL A 72 -14.76 -7.45 10.18
CA VAL A 72 -14.05 -8.26 9.19
C VAL A 72 -13.38 -7.40 8.12
N MET A 73 -14.07 -6.40 7.58
CA MET A 73 -13.49 -5.51 6.56
C MET A 73 -12.35 -4.68 7.12
N MET A 74 -12.49 -4.19 8.36
CA MET A 74 -11.43 -3.44 9.02
C MET A 74 -10.24 -4.35 9.32
N TYR A 75 -10.48 -5.53 9.88
CA TYR A 75 -9.45 -6.55 10.12
C TYR A 75 -8.67 -6.84 8.84
N MET A 76 -9.36 -7.08 7.72
CA MET A 76 -8.72 -7.35 6.43
C MET A 76 -7.84 -6.22 5.94
N THR A 77 -8.37 -4.99 6.00
CA THR A 77 -7.63 -3.82 5.55
C THR A 77 -6.40 -3.59 6.43
N ILE A 78 -6.54 -3.65 7.76
CA ILE A 78 -5.43 -3.49 8.71
C ILE A 78 -4.40 -4.60 8.54
N PHE A 79 -4.85 -5.85 8.45
CA PHE A 79 -3.98 -7.01 8.41
C PHE A 79 -3.11 -6.98 7.17
N LEU A 80 -3.72 -6.80 5.98
CA LEU A 80 -2.99 -6.73 4.72
C LEU A 80 -2.05 -5.52 4.66
N THR A 81 -2.49 -4.37 5.14
CA THR A 81 -1.66 -3.16 5.14
C THR A 81 -0.52 -3.19 6.16
N THR A 82 -0.70 -3.85 7.31
CA THR A 82 0.38 -4.05 8.29
C THR A 82 1.40 -5.05 7.74
N MET A 83 0.93 -6.14 7.15
CA MET A 83 1.81 -7.10 6.52
C MET A 83 2.60 -6.47 5.36
N ALA A 84 2.03 -5.47 4.66
CA ALA A 84 2.74 -4.66 3.66
C ALA A 84 4.10 -4.14 4.17
N ILE A 85 4.20 -3.73 5.45
CA ILE A 85 5.42 -3.22 6.10
C ILE A 85 6.56 -4.26 6.12
N GLY A 86 6.23 -5.55 6.21
CA GLY A 86 7.24 -6.62 6.17
C GLY A 86 8.07 -6.61 4.87
N GLY A 87 7.65 -5.84 3.86
CA GLY A 87 8.41 -5.65 2.64
C GLY A 87 9.61 -4.69 2.75
N PHE A 88 9.65 -3.88 3.81
CA PHE A 88 10.66 -2.84 4.02
C PHE A 88 12.14 -3.28 3.97
N PRO A 89 12.54 -4.45 4.53
CA PRO A 89 13.95 -4.86 4.52
C PRO A 89 14.53 -5.02 3.11
N SER A 90 13.74 -5.56 2.18
CA SER A 90 14.14 -5.71 0.77
C SER A 90 14.33 -4.34 0.12
N PHE A 91 13.42 -3.38 0.35
CA PHE A 91 13.58 -2.02 -0.19
C PHE A 91 14.84 -1.31 0.33
N VAL A 92 15.20 -1.51 1.61
CA VAL A 92 16.44 -0.95 2.16
C VAL A 92 17.67 -1.57 1.50
N GLN A 93 17.65 -2.87 1.18
CA GLN A 93 18.72 -3.51 0.42
C GLN A 93 18.81 -2.95 -1.01
N ASP A 94 17.68 -2.79 -1.68
CA ASP A 94 17.61 -2.24 -3.03
C ASP A 94 18.10 -0.78 -3.09
N ILE A 95 17.76 0.05 -2.09
CA ILE A 95 18.26 1.43 -1.99
C ILE A 95 19.78 1.47 -1.73
N LYS A 96 20.31 0.52 -0.95
CA LYS A 96 21.77 0.40 -0.74
C LYS A 96 22.49 0.00 -2.04
N LEU A 97 21.92 -0.94 -2.79
CA LEU A 97 22.42 -1.34 -4.10
C LEU A 97 22.33 -0.17 -5.10
N PHE A 98 21.19 0.51 -5.14
CA PHE A 98 20.94 1.73 -5.90
C PHE A 98 22.05 2.76 -5.70
N ARG A 99 22.35 3.06 -4.44
CA ARG A 99 23.38 4.04 -4.10
C ARG A 99 24.78 3.63 -4.59
N ARG A 100 25.11 2.33 -4.59
CA ARG A 100 26.40 1.82 -5.08
C ARG A 100 26.51 1.88 -6.60
N GLU A 101 25.52 1.37 -7.31
CA GLU A 101 25.55 1.31 -8.78
C GLU A 101 25.43 2.71 -9.41
N ARG A 102 24.79 3.65 -8.70
CA ARG A 102 24.73 5.07 -9.07
C ARG A 102 26.08 5.77 -8.97
N LEU A 103 26.90 5.47 -7.95
CA LEU A 103 28.27 6.00 -7.85
C LEU A 103 29.13 5.56 -9.04
N SER A 104 28.85 4.38 -9.58
CA SER A 104 29.47 3.86 -10.80
C SER A 104 28.84 4.38 -12.10
N GLY A 105 27.89 5.31 -12.03
CA GLY A 105 27.27 5.97 -13.20
C GLY A 105 26.39 5.07 -14.08
N HIS A 106 25.91 3.92 -13.59
CA HIS A 106 25.24 2.92 -14.44
C HIS A 106 23.77 3.26 -14.79
N TYR A 107 23.04 3.98 -13.93
CA TYR A 107 21.64 4.40 -14.17
C TYR A 107 21.25 5.63 -13.33
N GLY A 108 20.10 6.23 -13.64
CA GLY A 108 19.50 7.38 -12.98
C GLY A 108 18.30 7.03 -12.10
N VAL A 109 17.84 8.01 -11.31
CA VAL A 109 16.75 7.86 -10.33
C VAL A 109 15.42 7.47 -11.00
N ASN A 110 15.11 8.05 -12.16
CA ASN A 110 13.87 7.77 -12.89
C ASN A 110 13.77 6.30 -13.31
N GLU A 111 14.87 5.73 -13.80
CA GLU A 111 14.94 4.36 -14.31
C GLU A 111 14.71 3.36 -13.17
N PHE A 112 15.26 3.64 -11.99
CA PHE A 112 15.06 2.83 -10.79
C PHE A 112 13.61 2.87 -10.28
N VAL A 113 13.01 4.06 -10.15
CA VAL A 113 11.64 4.19 -9.62
C VAL A 113 10.63 3.47 -10.52
N ILE A 114 10.76 3.64 -11.84
CA ILE A 114 9.86 3.02 -12.81
C ILE A 114 10.12 1.51 -12.87
N SER A 115 11.38 1.07 -12.94
CA SER A 115 11.71 -0.35 -12.95
C SER A 115 11.21 -1.07 -11.70
N ASN A 116 11.40 -0.48 -10.51
CA ASN A 116 10.96 -1.05 -9.23
C ASN A 116 9.44 -1.12 -9.14
N THR A 117 8.76 -0.06 -9.59
CA THR A 117 7.29 -0.03 -9.67
C THR A 117 6.77 -1.16 -10.55
N VAL A 118 7.30 -1.27 -11.77
CA VAL A 118 6.82 -2.24 -12.78
C VAL A 118 7.12 -3.66 -12.34
N SER A 119 8.28 -3.91 -11.74
CA SER A 119 8.64 -5.24 -11.25
C SER A 119 7.83 -5.63 -10.01
N ALA A 120 7.55 -4.72 -9.07
CA ALA A 120 6.77 -5.00 -7.86
C ALA A 120 5.28 -5.25 -8.11
N THR A 121 4.67 -4.51 -9.05
CA THR A 121 3.24 -4.53 -9.38
C THR A 121 2.62 -5.93 -9.52
N PRO A 122 3.16 -6.85 -10.36
CA PRO A 122 2.56 -8.18 -10.55
C PRO A 122 2.64 -9.07 -9.30
N TYR A 123 3.73 -9.01 -8.55
CA TYR A 123 3.87 -9.83 -7.34
C TYR A 123 2.92 -9.36 -6.25
N LEU A 124 2.79 -8.05 -6.05
CA LEU A 124 1.84 -7.49 -5.10
C LEU A 124 0.39 -7.81 -5.48
N ALA A 125 0.10 -7.88 -6.79
CA ALA A 125 -1.22 -8.28 -7.26
C ALA A 125 -1.53 -9.73 -6.83
N VAL A 126 -0.62 -10.67 -7.08
CA VAL A 126 -0.79 -12.08 -6.67
C VAL A 126 -0.96 -12.22 -5.16
N MET A 127 -0.16 -11.49 -4.39
CA MET A 127 -0.18 -11.50 -2.92
C MET A 127 -1.49 -10.98 -2.30
N ILE A 128 -2.26 -10.17 -3.03
CA ILE A 128 -3.50 -9.59 -2.52
C ILE A 128 -4.73 -10.25 -3.16
N ILE A 129 -4.69 -10.54 -4.46
CA ILE A 129 -5.83 -11.12 -5.19
C ILE A 129 -6.19 -12.48 -4.62
N ILE A 130 -5.21 -13.37 -4.40
CA ILE A 130 -5.48 -14.73 -3.93
C ILE A 130 -6.06 -14.72 -2.50
N PRO A 131 -5.33 -14.24 -1.47
CA PRO A 131 -5.85 -14.26 -0.10
C PRO A 131 -7.06 -13.33 0.09
N GLY A 132 -7.13 -12.20 -0.63
CA GLY A 132 -8.28 -11.30 -0.59
C GLY A 132 -9.55 -11.93 -1.14
N THR A 133 -9.45 -12.69 -2.24
CA THR A 133 -10.58 -13.42 -2.82
C THR A 133 -11.01 -14.58 -1.94
N VAL A 134 -10.05 -15.38 -1.45
CA VAL A 134 -10.33 -16.48 -0.51
C VAL A 134 -11.09 -15.96 0.70
N LEU A 135 -10.63 -14.87 1.32
CA LEU A 135 -11.33 -14.36 2.49
C LEU A 135 -12.73 -13.82 2.18
N TYR A 136 -12.91 -13.16 1.04
CA TYR A 136 -14.22 -12.64 0.64
C TYR A 136 -15.25 -13.77 0.55
N TYR A 137 -14.88 -14.90 -0.05
CA TYR A 137 -15.75 -16.06 -0.13
C TYR A 137 -15.96 -16.75 1.23
N LEU A 138 -14.92 -16.84 2.05
CA LEU A 138 -14.97 -17.46 3.38
C LEU A 138 -15.93 -16.73 4.34
N THR A 139 -15.91 -15.41 4.30
CA THR A 139 -16.68 -14.54 5.21
C THR A 139 -18.14 -14.37 4.79
N GLY A 140 -18.49 -14.75 3.57
CA GLY A 140 -19.87 -14.64 3.07
C GLY A 140 -20.32 -13.19 2.87
N LEU A 141 -19.43 -12.31 2.41
CA LEU A 141 -19.79 -10.95 1.98
C LEU A 141 -20.72 -11.00 0.74
N THR A 142 -21.32 -9.86 0.39
CA THR A 142 -22.30 -9.75 -0.70
C THR A 142 -21.84 -10.47 -1.96
N ARG A 143 -22.55 -11.51 -2.39
CA ARG A 143 -22.17 -12.27 -3.59
C ARG A 143 -22.41 -11.42 -4.84
N GLY A 144 -21.34 -10.99 -5.51
CA GLY A 144 -21.40 -10.27 -6.77
C GLY A 144 -20.01 -10.03 -7.34
N ALA A 145 -19.80 -10.38 -8.62
CA ALA A 145 -18.48 -10.26 -9.27
C ALA A 145 -17.93 -8.82 -9.21
N GLY A 146 -18.81 -7.82 -9.37
CA GLY A 146 -18.44 -6.40 -9.23
C GLY A 146 -18.06 -5.99 -7.80
N ASN A 147 -18.66 -6.61 -6.79
CA ASN A 147 -18.37 -6.31 -5.38
C ASN A 147 -17.05 -6.94 -4.94
N VAL A 148 -16.77 -8.18 -5.39
CA VAL A 148 -15.47 -8.84 -5.20
C VAL A 148 -14.36 -8.06 -5.89
N ALA A 149 -14.55 -7.68 -7.16
CA ALA A 149 -13.56 -6.92 -7.92
C ALA A 149 -13.24 -5.58 -7.25
N TYR A 150 -14.25 -4.86 -6.77
CA TYR A 150 -14.06 -3.61 -6.03
C TYR A 150 -13.31 -3.83 -4.70
N PHE A 151 -13.66 -4.87 -3.95
CA PHE A 151 -12.99 -5.24 -2.70
C PHE A 151 -11.49 -5.50 -2.92
N VAL A 152 -11.16 -6.37 -3.88
CA VAL A 152 -9.78 -6.72 -4.21
C VAL A 152 -9.00 -5.51 -4.75
N THR A 153 -9.61 -4.68 -5.59
CA THR A 153 -8.98 -3.46 -6.12
C THR A 153 -8.68 -2.45 -5.00
N THR A 154 -9.59 -2.31 -4.04
CA THR A 154 -9.39 -1.43 -2.87
C THR A 154 -8.22 -1.90 -2.03
N LEU A 155 -8.16 -3.20 -1.70
CA LEU A 155 -7.05 -3.79 -0.94
C LEU A 155 -5.72 -3.67 -1.68
N TYR A 156 -5.73 -3.89 -2.99
CA TYR A 156 -4.55 -3.76 -3.84
C TYR A 156 -4.00 -2.32 -3.84
N THR A 157 -4.89 -1.33 -3.96
CA THR A 157 -4.52 0.09 -3.95
C THR A 157 -3.95 0.50 -2.58
N CYS A 158 -4.55 0.01 -1.48
CA CYS A 158 -4.02 0.24 -0.13
C CYS A 158 -2.61 -0.34 0.03
N ASN A 159 -2.36 -1.53 -0.52
CA ASN A 159 -1.05 -2.17 -0.44
C ASN A 159 0.02 -1.39 -1.23
N ILE A 160 -0.28 -0.93 -2.45
CA ILE A 160 0.63 -0.07 -3.23
C ILE A 160 0.92 1.25 -2.50
N LEU A 161 -0.09 1.83 -1.84
CA LEU A 161 0.06 3.06 -1.07
C LEU A 161 1.04 2.84 0.09
N VAL A 162 0.86 1.79 0.89
CA VAL A 162 1.75 1.49 2.02
C VAL A 162 3.17 1.20 1.54
N GLU A 163 3.33 0.44 0.46
CA GLU A 163 4.64 0.21 -0.15
C GLU A 163 5.32 1.52 -0.56
N SER A 164 4.55 2.44 -1.18
CA SER A 164 5.05 3.75 -1.59
C SER A 164 5.44 4.62 -0.40
N MET A 165 4.68 4.56 0.70
CA MET A 165 5.02 5.20 1.96
C MET A 165 6.31 4.61 2.57
N MET A 166 6.46 3.29 2.55
CA MET A 166 7.66 2.61 3.05
C MET A 166 8.91 3.01 2.28
N MET A 167 8.81 3.16 0.95
CA MET A 167 9.93 3.64 0.13
C MET A 167 10.40 5.05 0.53
N VAL A 168 9.47 5.96 0.82
CA VAL A 168 9.78 7.31 1.32
C VAL A 168 10.56 7.23 2.64
N ILE A 169 10.05 6.43 3.58
CA ILE A 169 10.68 6.24 4.90
C ILE A 169 12.08 5.65 4.77
N ALA A 170 12.27 4.68 3.87
CA ALA A 170 13.56 4.01 3.66
C ALA A 170 14.68 4.95 3.14
N VAL A 171 14.33 6.08 2.54
CA VAL A 171 15.31 7.09 2.08
C VAL A 171 15.55 8.17 3.15
N VAL A 172 14.52 8.53 3.91
CA VAL A 172 14.59 9.58 4.93
C VAL A 172 15.30 9.09 6.18
N VAL A 173 15.01 7.87 6.62
CA VAL A 173 15.54 7.33 7.88
C VAL A 173 16.86 6.60 7.62
N PRO A 174 17.95 6.97 8.32
CA PRO A 174 19.25 6.33 8.14
C PRO A 174 19.31 4.91 8.71
N ASP A 175 18.53 4.65 9.76
CA ASP A 175 18.51 3.37 10.49
C ASP A 175 17.31 2.50 10.12
N PHE A 176 17.60 1.24 9.77
CA PHE A 176 16.59 0.27 9.36
C PHE A 176 15.53 0.01 10.45
N LEU A 177 15.96 -0.21 11.70
CA LEU A 177 15.03 -0.51 12.81
C LEU A 177 14.13 0.69 13.14
N MET A 178 14.69 1.91 13.16
CA MET A 178 13.89 3.12 13.38
C MET A 178 12.91 3.35 12.22
N GLY A 179 13.32 3.06 10.98
CA GLY A 179 12.48 3.17 9.79
C GLY A 179 11.29 2.21 9.81
N VAL A 180 11.52 0.92 10.09
CA VAL A 180 10.44 -0.08 10.22
C VAL A 180 9.55 0.20 11.42
N ILE A 181 10.14 0.25 12.62
CA ILE A 181 9.40 0.13 13.87
C ILE A 181 8.79 1.46 14.26
N VAL A 182 9.60 2.52 14.30
CA VAL A 182 9.15 3.82 14.84
C VAL A 182 8.36 4.59 13.79
N VAL A 183 8.88 4.68 12.57
CA VAL A 183 8.24 5.50 11.52
C VAL A 183 7.20 4.67 10.75
N GLY A 184 7.55 3.48 10.28
CA GLY A 184 6.65 2.65 9.47
C GLY A 184 5.42 2.16 10.24
N THR A 185 5.63 1.36 11.27
CA THR A 185 4.55 0.81 12.10
C THR A 185 3.86 1.91 12.91
N GLY A 186 4.59 2.92 13.40
CA GLY A 186 4.00 4.05 14.14
C GLY A 186 3.05 4.88 13.29
N VAL A 187 3.46 5.30 12.08
CA VAL A 187 2.58 6.04 11.16
C VAL A 187 1.40 5.18 10.72
N GLN A 188 1.62 3.89 10.42
CA GLN A 188 0.55 2.96 10.07
C GLN A 188 -0.48 2.80 11.19
N GLY A 189 -0.02 2.67 12.44
CA GLY A 189 -0.88 2.59 13.62
C GLY A 189 -1.70 3.87 13.84
N MET A 190 -1.09 5.04 13.66
CA MET A 190 -1.81 6.32 13.71
C MET A 190 -2.86 6.46 12.61
N MET A 191 -2.56 6.00 11.39
CA MET A 191 -3.54 5.98 10.29
C MET A 191 -4.69 5.02 10.58
N MET A 192 -4.39 3.84 11.15
CA MET A 192 -5.39 2.84 11.54
C MET A 192 -6.38 3.39 12.58
N LEU A 193 -5.89 4.07 13.61
CA LEU A 193 -6.74 4.70 14.64
C LEU A 193 -7.69 5.74 14.03
N ASN A 194 -7.21 6.49 13.04
CA ASN A 194 -7.98 7.49 12.31
C ASN A 194 -8.80 6.92 11.14
N GLY A 195 -8.92 5.60 11.02
CA GLY A 195 -9.63 4.95 9.91
C GLY A 195 -11.16 5.06 9.96
N GLY A 196 -11.73 5.74 10.98
CA GLY A 196 -13.18 5.92 11.15
C GLY A 196 -13.92 4.72 11.72
N PHE A 197 -13.21 3.62 12.03
CA PHE A 197 -13.77 2.43 12.66
C PHE A 197 -13.68 2.45 14.19
N PHE A 198 -12.51 2.80 14.76
CA PHE A 198 -12.30 2.80 16.23
C PHE A 198 -13.00 3.97 16.93
N HIS A 199 -13.08 5.12 16.27
CA HIS A 199 -13.85 6.27 16.71
C HIS A 199 -14.56 6.89 15.51
N LEU A 200 -15.83 7.25 15.71
CA LEU A 200 -16.60 7.94 14.67
C LEU A 200 -15.99 9.32 14.37
N PRO A 201 -16.03 9.78 13.11
CA PRO A 201 -15.50 11.07 12.68
C PRO A 201 -16.01 12.29 13.47
N SER A 202 -17.22 12.23 14.02
CA SER A 202 -17.80 13.29 14.85
C SER A 202 -17.17 13.39 16.24
N SER A 203 -16.65 12.29 16.78
CA SER A 203 -16.14 12.20 18.14
C SER A 203 -14.61 12.39 18.23
N LEU A 204 -13.95 12.65 17.10
CA LEU A 204 -12.51 12.90 17.05
C LEU A 204 -12.17 14.32 17.55
N PRO A 205 -11.14 14.49 18.41
CA PRO A 205 -10.66 15.80 18.83
C PRO A 205 -10.25 16.66 17.63
N LYS A 206 -10.79 17.89 17.56
CA LYS A 206 -10.77 18.74 16.36
C LYS A 206 -9.38 19.21 15.87
N PRO A 207 -8.37 19.53 16.72
CA PRO A 207 -7.20 20.27 16.24
C PRO A 207 -6.07 19.43 15.62
N VAL A 208 -5.96 18.13 15.93
CA VAL A 208 -4.87 17.27 15.42
C VAL A 208 -5.41 16.00 14.78
N TRP A 209 -6.40 15.37 15.42
CA TRP A 209 -6.94 14.08 15.00
C TRP A 209 -7.95 14.23 13.85
N LYS A 210 -8.85 15.23 13.91
CA LYS A 210 -9.82 15.49 12.84
C LYS A 210 -9.23 16.19 11.61
N TYR A 211 -8.34 17.16 11.83
CA TYR A 211 -7.58 17.84 10.78
C TYR A 211 -6.12 17.85 11.26
N PRO A 212 -5.13 17.19 10.62
CA PRO A 212 -5.10 16.57 9.28
C PRO A 212 -5.11 15.03 9.28
N CYS A 213 -4.94 14.37 10.42
CA CYS A 213 -4.67 12.91 10.48
C CYS A 213 -5.81 12.06 9.89
N TYR A 214 -7.07 12.46 10.10
CA TYR A 214 -8.23 11.79 9.50
C TYR A 214 -8.26 11.87 7.96
N TYR A 215 -7.89 13.02 7.38
CA TYR A 215 -7.92 13.21 5.93
C TYR A 215 -6.72 12.58 5.20
N ILE A 216 -5.60 12.41 5.90
CA ILE A 216 -4.39 11.75 5.38
C ILE A 216 -4.47 10.23 5.54
N SER A 217 -5.32 9.72 6.42
CA SER A 217 -5.41 8.28 6.67
C SER A 217 -5.94 7.50 5.46
N LEU A 218 -5.14 6.54 4.98
CA LEU A 218 -5.55 5.60 3.94
C LEU A 218 -6.77 4.75 4.38
N HIS A 219 -6.83 4.40 5.67
CA HIS A 219 -7.87 3.52 6.19
C HIS A 219 -9.23 4.19 6.13
N LYS A 220 -9.32 5.52 6.24
CA LYS A 220 -10.58 6.26 6.06
C LYS A 220 -11.21 5.91 4.71
N TYR A 221 -10.50 6.15 3.62
CA TYR A 221 -11.04 5.99 2.27
C TYR A 221 -11.25 4.51 1.91
N ALA A 222 -10.38 3.63 2.41
CA ALA A 222 -10.54 2.18 2.26
C ALA A 222 -11.84 1.70 2.93
N VAL A 223 -12.02 2.01 4.21
CA VAL A 223 -13.17 1.56 5.01
C VAL A 223 -14.47 2.15 4.49
N GLN A 224 -14.51 3.46 4.19
CA GLN A 224 -15.69 4.09 3.58
C GLN A 224 -16.04 3.47 2.23
N GLY A 225 -15.04 3.13 1.41
CA GLY A 225 -15.23 2.45 0.14
C GLY A 225 -15.81 1.05 0.32
N LEU A 226 -15.26 0.28 1.25
CA LEU A 226 -15.71 -1.09 1.55
C LEU A 226 -17.13 -1.10 2.11
N TYR A 227 -17.47 -0.17 3.02
CA TYR A 227 -18.81 -0.03 3.57
C TYR A 227 -19.84 0.32 2.50
N LYS A 228 -19.54 1.27 1.62
CA LYS A 228 -20.41 1.57 0.46
C LYS A 228 -20.62 0.36 -0.44
N ASN A 229 -19.61 -0.50 -0.59
CA ASN A 229 -19.71 -1.66 -1.47
C ASN A 229 -20.53 -2.80 -0.86
N GLU A 230 -20.47 -3.00 0.46
CA GLU A 230 -21.22 -4.07 1.14
C GLU A 230 -22.66 -3.65 1.47
N PHE A 231 -22.85 -2.45 2.01
CA PHE A 231 -24.16 -2.04 2.53
C PHE A 231 -25.07 -1.43 1.46
N ALA A 232 -24.53 -1.08 0.27
CA ALA A 232 -25.37 -0.62 -0.83
C ALA A 232 -26.26 -1.76 -1.35
N GLY A 233 -27.57 -1.64 -1.13
CA GLY A 233 -28.57 -2.59 -1.59
C GLY A 233 -28.83 -3.77 -0.65
N GLN A 234 -28.25 -3.78 0.56
CA GLN A 234 -28.60 -4.76 1.59
C GLN A 234 -29.70 -4.26 2.54
N THR A 235 -30.54 -5.17 2.98
CA THR A 235 -31.56 -4.98 4.03
C THR A 235 -31.31 -5.99 5.13
N PHE A 236 -31.20 -5.52 6.37
CA PHE A 236 -31.00 -6.37 7.54
C PHE A 236 -32.31 -6.50 8.31
N ALA A 237 -32.65 -7.74 8.67
CA ALA A 237 -33.77 -7.98 9.57
C ALA A 237 -33.36 -7.59 11.00
N SER A 238 -34.18 -6.79 11.67
CA SER A 238 -33.94 -6.39 13.05
C SER A 238 -34.50 -7.45 14.02
N ASP A 239 -33.61 -8.16 14.70
CA ASP A 239 -33.97 -9.09 15.80
C ASP A 239 -34.42 -8.37 17.08
N GLN A 240 -34.14 -7.07 17.21
CA GLN A 240 -34.58 -6.27 18.37
C GLN A 240 -35.98 -5.67 18.17
N LEU A 241 -36.50 -5.67 16.95
CA LEU A 241 -37.80 -5.12 16.58
C LEU A 241 -38.72 -6.18 15.96
N VAL A 242 -38.67 -7.41 16.48
CA VAL A 242 -39.51 -8.54 16.04
C VAL A 242 -41.00 -8.19 16.07
N MET A 243 -41.43 -7.29 16.97
CA MET A 243 -42.82 -6.81 17.03
C MET A 243 -43.19 -5.75 15.98
N ALA A 244 -42.23 -5.11 15.31
CA ALA A 244 -42.48 -4.02 14.36
C ALA A 244 -42.16 -4.36 12.90
N ASN A 245 -41.67 -5.57 12.61
CA ASN A 245 -41.21 -5.99 11.27
C ASN A 245 -40.29 -4.94 10.59
N ALA A 246 -39.47 -4.28 11.41
CA ALA A 246 -38.64 -3.17 10.95
C ALA A 246 -37.40 -3.73 10.26
N THR A 247 -37.31 -3.53 8.94
CA THR A 247 -36.10 -3.79 8.17
C THR A 247 -35.19 -2.57 8.23
N ILE A 248 -33.94 -2.77 8.64
CA ILE A 248 -32.94 -1.71 8.64
C ILE A 248 -32.30 -1.71 7.25
N THR A 249 -32.42 -0.59 6.55
CA THR A 249 -31.80 -0.43 5.24
C THR A 249 -30.32 -0.14 5.39
N GLY A 250 -29.50 -0.64 4.47
CA GLY A 250 -28.05 -0.36 4.47
C GLY A 250 -27.73 1.14 4.38
N HIS A 251 -28.65 1.98 3.90
CA HIS A 251 -28.50 3.44 3.91
C HIS A 251 -28.49 4.01 5.35
N GLN A 252 -29.38 3.52 6.22
CA GLN A 252 -29.41 3.93 7.63
C GLN A 252 -28.15 3.48 8.38
N VAL A 253 -27.60 2.32 8.02
CA VAL A 253 -26.31 1.84 8.54
C VAL A 253 -25.17 2.75 8.10
N LEU A 254 -25.14 3.15 6.83
CA LEU A 254 -24.10 4.04 6.29
C LEU A 254 -24.15 5.44 6.90
N GLU A 255 -25.35 5.97 7.18
CA GLU A 255 -25.53 7.22 7.91
C GLU A 255 -25.08 7.12 9.37
N ALA A 256 -25.42 6.03 10.05
CA ALA A 256 -24.97 5.77 11.42
C ALA A 256 -23.44 5.64 11.51
N LEU A 257 -22.81 5.07 10.49
CA LEU A 257 -21.34 5.00 10.35
C LEU A 257 -20.70 6.31 9.85
N GLN A 258 -21.49 7.37 9.63
CA GLN A 258 -21.04 8.68 9.14
C GLN A 258 -20.22 8.59 7.86
N VAL A 259 -20.60 7.70 6.95
CA VAL A 259 -19.96 7.57 5.65
C VAL A 259 -20.43 8.72 4.76
N GLU A 260 -19.50 9.43 4.13
CA GLU A 260 -19.85 10.53 3.23
C GLU A 260 -20.54 10.00 1.96
N MET A 261 -21.87 10.13 1.85
CA MET A 261 -22.67 9.52 0.76
C MET A 261 -22.63 10.28 -0.58
N TRP A 262 -22.05 11.47 -0.62
CA TRP A 262 -22.12 12.39 -1.76
C TRP A 262 -21.26 12.00 -2.98
N TYR A 263 -20.33 11.05 -2.84
CA TYR A 263 -19.48 10.56 -3.95
C TYR A 263 -19.58 9.04 -4.18
N SER A 264 -19.31 8.63 -5.41
CA SER A 264 -19.30 7.22 -5.83
C SER A 264 -18.18 6.42 -5.16
N LYS A 265 -18.38 5.10 -4.99
CA LYS A 265 -17.38 4.18 -4.41
C LYS A 265 -16.03 4.25 -5.14
N TRP A 266 -16.04 4.44 -6.46
CA TRP A 266 -14.83 4.55 -7.27
C TRP A 266 -13.98 5.79 -6.99
N VAL A 267 -14.58 6.86 -6.44
CA VAL A 267 -13.84 8.07 -6.07
C VAL A 267 -12.89 7.78 -4.90
N ASN A 268 -13.27 6.91 -3.96
CA ASN A 268 -12.36 6.48 -2.89
C ASN A 268 -11.13 5.76 -3.43
N VAL A 269 -11.33 4.84 -4.38
CA VAL A 269 -10.23 4.11 -5.02
C VAL A 269 -9.33 5.08 -5.79
N ALA A 270 -9.92 6.05 -6.50
CA ALA A 270 -9.16 7.07 -7.21
C ALA A 270 -8.34 7.96 -6.25
N ILE A 271 -8.90 8.34 -5.10
CA ILE A 271 -8.18 9.11 -4.06
C ILE A 271 -7.01 8.27 -3.52
N LEU A 272 -7.25 7.00 -3.18
CA LEU A 272 -6.18 6.10 -2.70
C LEU A 272 -5.06 5.94 -3.73
N PHE A 273 -5.41 5.78 -5.01
CA PHE A 273 -4.43 5.69 -6.09
C PHE A 273 -3.67 7.01 -6.26
N GLY A 274 -4.37 8.15 -6.20
CA GLY A 274 -3.77 9.48 -6.23
C GLY A 274 -2.77 9.69 -5.09
N MET A 275 -3.12 9.27 -3.87
CA MET A 275 -2.21 9.30 -2.72
C MET A 275 -0.96 8.45 -2.96
N ALA A 276 -1.11 7.24 -3.50
CA ALA A 276 0.03 6.38 -3.82
C ALA A 276 0.98 7.04 -4.84
N VAL A 277 0.44 7.68 -5.88
CA VAL A 277 1.24 8.44 -6.86
C VAL A 277 1.96 9.62 -6.19
N VAL A 278 1.29 10.37 -5.31
CA VAL A 278 1.89 11.47 -4.55
C VAL A 278 3.06 10.99 -3.70
N TYR A 279 2.93 9.86 -3.00
CA TYR A 279 4.05 9.29 -2.23
C TYR A 279 5.22 8.87 -3.12
N ARG A 280 4.98 8.35 -4.33
CA ARG A 280 6.05 8.04 -5.28
C ARG A 280 6.74 9.28 -5.85
N MET A 281 5.97 10.35 -6.10
CA MET A 281 6.53 11.65 -6.50
C MET A 281 7.33 12.28 -5.37
N MET A 282 6.89 12.12 -4.12
CA MET A 282 7.63 12.58 -2.94
C MET A 282 8.94 11.81 -2.78
N PHE A 283 8.92 10.47 -2.91
CA PHE A 283 10.13 9.64 -2.92
C PHE A 283 11.12 10.12 -3.98
N PHE A 284 10.64 10.36 -5.19
CA PHE A 284 11.44 10.87 -6.29
C PHE A 284 12.08 12.23 -5.98
N ALA A 285 11.30 13.17 -5.43
CA ALA A 285 11.77 14.49 -5.05
C ALA A 285 12.84 14.42 -3.96
N ILE A 286 12.63 13.59 -2.92
CA ILE A 286 13.57 13.41 -1.81
C ILE A 286 14.91 12.88 -2.32
N VAL A 287 14.89 11.86 -3.19
CA VAL A 287 16.12 11.31 -3.76
C VAL A 287 16.87 12.37 -4.58
N LYS A 288 16.18 13.16 -5.41
CA LYS A 288 16.81 14.26 -6.17
C LYS A 288 17.37 15.37 -5.30
N VAL A 289 16.68 15.74 -4.22
CA VAL A 289 17.17 16.74 -3.27
C VAL A 289 18.40 16.22 -2.53
N ALA A 290 18.38 14.97 -2.09
CA ALA A 290 19.52 14.32 -1.46
C ALA A 290 20.75 14.27 -2.40
N GLU A 291 20.54 14.07 -3.71
CA GLU A 291 21.61 14.16 -4.72
C GLU A 291 22.19 15.59 -4.80
N LYS A 292 21.34 16.62 -4.91
CA LYS A 292 21.80 18.02 -4.98
C LYS A 292 22.59 18.44 -3.75
N LEU A 293 22.12 18.05 -2.56
CA LEU A 293 22.81 18.35 -1.30
C LEU A 293 24.19 17.69 -1.23
N ARG A 294 24.31 16.43 -1.69
CA ARG A 294 25.61 15.74 -1.76
C ARG A 294 26.55 16.34 -2.77
N ALA A 295 26.07 16.71 -3.96
CA ALA A 295 26.88 17.39 -4.96
C ALA A 295 27.43 18.72 -4.43
N LYS A 296 26.60 19.49 -3.71
CA LYS A 296 27.02 20.72 -3.05
C LYS A 296 28.04 20.45 -1.92
N ALA A 297 27.83 19.43 -1.10
CA ALA A 297 28.78 19.05 -0.05
C ALA A 297 30.13 18.58 -0.60
N TRP A 298 30.14 17.87 -1.73
CA TRP A 298 31.37 17.44 -2.41
C TRP A 298 32.09 18.61 -3.08
N GLY A 299 31.35 19.52 -3.74
CA GLY A 299 31.91 20.75 -4.30
C GLY A 299 32.54 21.67 -3.24
N VAL A 300 32.01 21.67 -2.02
CA VAL A 300 32.61 22.38 -0.87
C VAL A 300 33.86 21.66 -0.35
N LYS A 301 33.91 20.32 -0.36
CA LYS A 301 35.07 19.55 0.11
C LYS A 301 36.25 19.53 -0.88
N CYS A 302 36.02 19.68 -2.18
CA CYS A 302 37.08 19.78 -3.19
C CYS A 302 37.52 21.22 -3.49
N GLY A 303 36.97 22.21 -2.79
CA GLY A 303 37.30 23.63 -2.92
C GLY A 303 38.21 24.17 -1.81
N ILE A 304 38.97 23.31 -1.13
CA ILE A 304 40.02 23.67 -0.17
C ILE A 304 41.30 22.94 -0.58
#